data_AF-K2JNG6-F1
#
_entry.id   AF-K2JNG6-F1
#
_cell.length_a   1.000
_cell.length_b   1.000
_cell.length_c   1.000
_cell.angle_alpha   90.00
_cell.angle_beta   90.00
_cell.angle_gamma   90.00
#
_symmetry.space_group_name_H-M   'P 1'
#
loop_
_entity.id
_entity.type
_entity.pdbx_description
1 polymer ?
#
loop_
_entity_poly.entity_id
_entity_poly.type
_entity_poly.pdbx_seq_one_letter_code
_entity_poly.pdbx_strand_id
1 'polypeptide(L)'
;MRFIGRWLGQSLTLAAGILALALAAQAPGFAEHYMAALEQRAQEQRADIAGRIDVARRFYSLPETADARAVLLHLTEREPANAEGIRRSAQRLAALEGAHRRLVEASPLLRPLLTLPAVAGGNAVIADVADSALAGYTPRLPLSLPALAYGLAGLFLGVLLAEALVSLARMPFRRATPAPRPW
;
A
#
# COMPACT_ATOMS: atom_id res chain seq x y z
N MET A 1 -42.36 -3.18 2.00
CA MET A 1 -41.16 -2.48 1.49
C MET A 1 -40.03 -2.29 2.52
N ARG A 2 -40.31 -2.13 3.82
CA ARG A 2 -39.26 -1.93 4.86
C ARG A 2 -38.27 -3.12 5.01
N PHE A 3 -38.70 -4.35 4.74
CA PHE A 3 -37.84 -5.55 4.81
C PHE A 3 -36.73 -5.53 3.75
N ILE A 4 -37.08 -5.36 2.47
CA ILE A 4 -36.13 -5.37 1.35
C ILE A 4 -35.11 -4.25 1.49
N GLY A 5 -35.55 -3.03 1.82
CA GLY A 5 -34.64 -1.91 2.03
C GLY A 5 -33.64 -2.13 3.17
N ARG A 6 -34.10 -2.71 4.29
CA ARG A 6 -33.22 -3.05 5.42
C ARG A 6 -32.22 -4.15 5.06
N TRP A 7 -32.69 -5.23 4.44
CA TRP A 7 -31.85 -6.34 4.00
C TRP A 7 -30.77 -5.89 3.01
N LEU A 8 -31.15 -5.07 2.02
CA LEU A 8 -30.21 -4.56 1.02
C LEU A 8 -29.18 -3.63 1.66
N GLY A 9 -29.61 -2.71 2.53
CA GLY A 9 -28.71 -1.82 3.26
C GLY A 9 -27.69 -2.59 4.11
N GLN A 10 -28.15 -3.58 4.88
CA GLN A 10 -27.28 -4.43 5.69
C GLN A 10 -26.29 -5.23 4.83
N SER A 11 -26.75 -5.78 3.71
CA SER A 11 -25.90 -6.54 2.81
C SER A 11 -24.82 -5.68 2.16
N LEU A 12 -25.14 -4.44 1.76
CA LEU A 12 -24.17 -3.48 1.24
C LEU A 12 -23.14 -3.07 2.31
N THR A 13 -23.58 -2.79 3.54
CA THR A 13 -22.66 -2.47 4.65
C THR A 13 -21.73 -3.65 4.96
N LEU A 14 -22.24 -4.88 4.99
CA LEU A 14 -21.44 -6.08 5.19
C LEU A 14 -20.45 -6.29 4.04
N ALA A 15 -20.89 -6.14 2.79
CA ALA A 15 -20.04 -6.24 1.61
C ALA A 15 -18.89 -5.23 1.66
N ALA A 16 -19.20 -3.96 1.96
CA ALA A 16 -18.20 -2.91 2.10
C ALA A 16 -17.22 -3.18 3.24
N GLY A 17 -17.72 -3.66 4.40
CA GLY A 17 -16.88 -4.02 5.54
C GLY A 17 -15.94 -5.19 5.24
N ILE A 18 -16.43 -6.23 4.57
CA ILE A 18 -15.60 -7.38 4.16
C ILE A 18 -14.54 -6.95 3.14
N LEU A 19 -14.91 -6.11 2.17
CA LEU A 19 -13.95 -5.59 1.19
C LEU A 19 -12.87 -4.74 1.86
N ALA A 20 -13.26 -3.83 2.76
CA ALA A 20 -12.32 -3.01 3.53
C ALA A 20 -11.39 -3.88 4.38
N LEU A 21 -11.92 -4.92 5.03
CA LEU A 21 -11.13 -5.88 5.81
C LEU A 21 -10.14 -6.63 4.91
N ALA A 22 -10.58 -7.10 3.75
CA ALA A 22 -9.72 -7.80 2.80
C ALA A 22 -8.57 -6.91 2.30
N LEU A 23 -8.85 -5.64 1.99
CA LEU A 23 -7.83 -4.67 1.61
C LEU A 23 -6.86 -4.37 2.77
N ALA A 24 -7.39 -4.14 3.98
CA ALA A 24 -6.59 -3.87 5.17
C ALA A 24 -5.67 -5.06 5.53
N ALA A 25 -6.13 -6.30 5.33
CA ALA A 25 -5.35 -7.50 5.55
C ALA A 25 -4.14 -7.63 4.61
N GLN A 26 -4.16 -6.96 3.45
CA GLN A 26 -3.07 -6.96 2.48
C GLN A 26 -2.02 -5.88 2.77
N ALA A 27 -2.40 -4.85 3.54
CA ALA A 27 -1.58 -3.67 3.77
C ALA A 27 -0.19 -3.98 4.38
N PRO A 28 -0.02 -4.92 5.33
CA PRO A 28 1.30 -5.31 5.81
C PRO A 28 2.19 -5.91 4.72
N GLY A 29 1.63 -6.77 3.86
CA GLY A 29 2.37 -7.39 2.77
C GLY A 29 2.81 -6.38 1.71
N PHE A 30 1.95 -5.39 1.42
CA PHE A 30 2.34 -4.27 0.56
C PHE A 30 3.47 -3.43 1.20
N ALA A 31 3.37 -3.11 2.49
CA ALA A 31 4.38 -2.33 3.18
C ALA A 31 5.77 -3.01 3.15
N GLU A 32 5.83 -4.34 3.34
CA GLU A 32 7.06 -5.12 3.21
C GLU A 32 7.63 -5.07 1.78
N HIS A 33 6.78 -5.27 0.77
CA HIS A 33 7.18 -5.19 -0.63
C HIS A 33 7.72 -3.81 -1.00
N TYR A 34 7.04 -2.75 -0.54
CA TYR A 34 7.47 -1.37 -0.74
C TYR A 34 8.79 -1.05 -0.03
N MET A 35 9.00 -1.55 1.19
CA MET A 35 10.28 -1.40 1.89
C MET A 35 11.44 -2.03 1.12
N ALA A 36 11.23 -3.23 0.57
CA ALA A 36 12.22 -3.91 -0.26
C ALA A 36 12.50 -3.13 -1.56
N ALA A 37 11.46 -2.59 -2.21
CA ALA A 37 11.62 -1.75 -3.39
C ALA A 37 12.42 -0.47 -3.10
N LEU A 38 12.17 0.20 -1.97
CA LEU A 38 12.95 1.36 -1.53
C LEU A 38 14.42 1.01 -1.32
N GLU A 39 14.70 -0.13 -0.67
CA GLU A 39 16.05 -0.58 -0.42
C GLU A 39 16.78 -0.90 -1.73
N GLN A 40 16.15 -1.67 -2.61
CA GLN A 40 16.69 -1.99 -3.93
C GLN A 40 17.00 -0.72 -4.72
N ARG A 41 16.05 0.24 -4.77
CA ARG A 41 16.26 1.50 -5.50
C ARG A 41 17.39 2.34 -4.90
N ALA A 42 17.52 2.34 -3.57
CA ALA A 42 18.64 3.00 -2.90
C ALA A 42 19.99 2.33 -3.24
N GLN A 43 20.05 1.01 -3.29
CA GLN A 43 21.26 0.28 -3.69
C GLN A 43 21.65 0.56 -5.15
N GLU A 44 20.69 0.53 -6.07
CA GLU A 44 20.90 0.91 -7.48
C GLU A 44 21.44 2.35 -7.60
N GLN A 45 20.83 3.29 -6.87
CA GLN A 45 21.23 4.69 -6.88
C GLN A 45 22.63 4.91 -6.29
N ARG A 46 23.01 4.15 -5.24
CA ARG A 46 24.39 4.16 -4.70
C ARG A 46 25.39 3.67 -5.74
N ALA A 47 25.07 2.57 -6.43
CA ALA A 47 25.92 2.00 -7.45
C ALA A 47 26.12 2.96 -8.64
N ASP A 48 25.05 3.64 -9.09
CA ASP A 48 25.13 4.67 -10.13
C ASP A 48 26.05 5.84 -9.71
N ILE A 49 25.85 6.39 -8.51
CA ILE A 49 26.68 7.49 -7.99
C ILE A 49 28.16 7.05 -7.90
N ALA A 50 28.42 5.87 -7.35
CA ALA A 50 29.77 5.33 -7.22
C ALA A 50 30.42 5.13 -8.61
N GLY A 51 29.68 4.57 -9.57
CA GLY A 51 30.15 4.41 -10.95
C GLY A 51 30.48 5.73 -11.63
N ARG A 52 29.63 6.76 -11.45
CA ARG A 52 29.86 8.10 -12.00
C ARG A 52 31.07 8.80 -11.38
N ILE A 53 31.27 8.64 -10.07
CA ILE A 53 32.46 9.15 -9.37
C ILE A 53 33.71 8.44 -9.88
N ASP A 54 33.68 7.12 -10.03
CA ASP A 54 34.81 6.34 -10.54
C ASP A 54 35.18 6.71 -11.98
N VAL A 55 34.19 6.88 -12.85
CA VAL A 55 34.39 7.35 -14.23
C VAL A 55 35.03 8.74 -14.23
N ALA A 56 34.52 9.69 -13.43
CA ALA A 56 35.09 11.03 -13.34
C ALA A 56 36.53 11.00 -12.80
N ARG A 57 36.79 10.18 -11.77
CA ARG A 57 38.12 10.00 -11.18
C ARG A 57 39.13 9.52 -12.22
N ARG A 58 38.77 8.51 -13.02
CA ARG A 58 39.61 8.00 -14.11
C ARG A 58 39.79 9.00 -15.25
N PHE A 59 38.71 9.68 -15.65
CA PHE A 59 38.74 10.68 -16.73
C PHE A 59 39.67 11.86 -16.40
N TYR A 60 39.68 12.30 -15.14
CA TYR A 60 40.55 13.38 -14.66
C TYR A 60 41.90 12.90 -14.09
N SER A 61 42.23 11.61 -14.22
CA SER A 61 43.48 11.01 -13.71
C SER A 61 43.76 11.34 -12.24
N LEU A 62 42.70 11.37 -11.41
CA LEU A 62 42.81 11.66 -9.99
C LEU A 62 43.36 10.44 -9.24
N PRO A 63 44.04 10.64 -8.09
CA PRO A 63 44.53 9.53 -7.28
C PRO A 63 43.41 8.56 -6.89
N GLU A 64 43.70 7.26 -6.81
CA GLU A 64 42.74 6.25 -6.34
C GLU A 64 42.24 6.53 -4.91
N THR A 65 43.05 7.22 -4.10
CA THR A 65 42.70 7.65 -2.74
C THR A 65 41.83 8.90 -2.70
N ALA A 66 41.55 9.54 -3.85
CA ALA A 66 40.67 10.70 -3.91
C ALA A 66 39.24 10.28 -3.53
N ASP A 67 38.70 10.93 -2.50
CA ASP A 67 37.34 10.68 -2.05
C ASP A 67 36.30 11.30 -3.00
N ALA A 68 35.05 10.91 -2.80
CA ALA A 68 33.91 11.43 -3.57
C ALA A 68 33.84 12.97 -3.56
N ARG A 69 34.28 13.60 -2.47
CA ARG A 69 34.23 15.06 -2.30
C ARG A 69 35.28 15.76 -3.16
N ALA A 70 36.51 15.24 -3.20
CA ALA A 70 37.57 15.73 -4.07
C ALA A 70 37.20 15.61 -5.55
N VAL A 71 36.62 14.47 -5.96
CA VAL A 71 36.12 14.27 -7.33
C VAL A 71 35.01 15.28 -7.65
N LEU A 72 34.07 15.51 -6.74
CA LEU A 72 32.99 16.50 -6.92
C LEU A 72 33.50 17.93 -7.00
N LEU A 73 34.55 18.31 -6.26
CA LEU A 73 35.15 19.64 -6.35
C LEU A 73 35.74 19.87 -7.75
N HIS A 74 36.50 18.91 -8.28
CA HIS A 74 37.03 19.01 -9.64
C HIS A 74 35.94 19.02 -10.71
N LEU A 75 34.91 18.18 -10.57
CA LEU A 75 33.76 18.24 -11.46
C LEU A 75 33.05 19.60 -11.38
N THR A 76 32.98 20.23 -10.21
CA THR A 76 32.32 21.54 -10.07
C THR A 76 33.06 22.62 -10.85
N GLU A 77 34.39 22.57 -10.87
CA GLU A 77 35.24 23.54 -11.58
C GLU A 77 35.21 23.33 -13.10
N ARG A 78 35.17 22.08 -13.56
CA ARG A 78 35.32 21.73 -14.99
C ARG A 78 34.00 21.45 -15.70
N GLU A 79 33.09 20.75 -15.05
CA GLU A 79 31.81 20.28 -15.60
C GLU A 79 30.67 20.45 -14.57
N PRO A 80 30.25 21.68 -14.27
CA PRO A 80 29.30 21.96 -13.19
C PRO A 80 27.96 21.25 -13.37
N ALA A 81 27.53 20.99 -14.61
CA ALA A 81 26.32 20.24 -14.91
C ALA A 81 26.41 18.77 -14.44
N ASN A 82 27.57 18.13 -14.61
CA ASN A 82 27.78 16.75 -14.16
C ASN A 82 27.90 16.66 -12.65
N ALA A 83 28.60 17.62 -12.01
CA ALA A 83 28.64 17.73 -10.56
C ALA A 83 27.22 17.87 -9.97
N GLU A 84 26.41 18.74 -10.56
CA GLU A 84 25.02 18.96 -10.14
C GLU A 84 24.15 17.70 -10.35
N GLY A 85 24.35 16.97 -11.44
CA GLY A 85 23.68 15.70 -11.67
C GLY A 85 23.99 14.65 -10.59
N ILE A 86 25.23 14.58 -10.10
CA ILE A 86 25.60 13.69 -8.99
C ILE A 86 25.00 14.19 -7.67
N ARG A 87 25.00 15.50 -7.40
CA ARG A 87 24.38 16.06 -6.18
C ARG A 87 22.89 15.76 -6.11
N ARG A 88 22.16 15.94 -7.21
CA ARG A 88 20.72 15.57 -7.28
C ARG A 88 20.52 14.07 -7.06
N SER A 89 21.40 13.25 -7.61
CA SER A 89 21.38 11.80 -7.41
C SER A 89 21.59 11.43 -5.95
N ALA A 90 22.49 12.12 -5.25
CA ALA A 90 22.72 11.94 -3.81
C ALA A 90 21.54 12.42 -2.95
N GLN A 91 20.88 13.53 -3.33
CA GLN A 91 19.65 13.98 -2.67
C GLN A 91 18.51 12.96 -2.81
N ARG A 92 18.36 12.37 -4.01
CA ARG A 92 17.38 11.29 -4.25
C ARG A 92 17.69 10.08 -3.40
N LEU A 93 18.95 9.66 -3.34
CA LEU A 93 19.39 8.57 -2.47
C LEU A 93 19.05 8.84 -1.00
N ALA A 94 19.37 10.02 -0.48
CA ALA A 94 19.06 10.39 0.90
C ALA A 94 17.55 10.36 1.17
N ALA A 95 16.71 10.77 0.21
CA ALA A 95 15.26 10.67 0.33
C ALA A 95 14.77 9.21 0.41
N LEU A 96 15.32 8.32 -0.42
CA LEU A 96 15.00 6.89 -0.42
C LEU A 96 15.42 6.21 0.88
N GLU A 97 16.65 6.45 1.33
CA GLU A 97 17.18 5.92 2.58
C GLU A 97 16.40 6.44 3.80
N GLY A 98 16.06 7.73 3.80
CA GLY A 98 15.25 8.33 4.85
C GLY A 98 13.84 7.72 4.89
N ALA A 99 13.23 7.45 3.74
CA ALA A 99 11.94 6.79 3.66
C ALA A 99 12.00 5.36 4.18
N HIS A 100 13.00 4.57 3.74
CA HIS A 100 13.19 3.20 4.19
C HIS A 100 13.45 3.16 5.70
N ARG A 101 14.32 4.02 6.22
CA ARG A 101 14.65 4.10 7.65
C ARG A 101 13.42 4.38 8.51
N ARG A 102 12.57 5.33 8.11
CA ARG A 102 11.30 5.62 8.81
C ARG A 102 10.40 4.39 8.91
N LEU A 103 10.37 3.53 7.89
CA LEU A 103 9.57 2.30 7.91
C LEU A 103 10.21 1.20 8.75
N VAL A 104 11.54 1.06 8.73
CA VAL A 104 12.27 0.11 9.56
C VAL A 104 12.10 0.43 11.04
N GLU A 105 12.25 1.71 11.42
CA GLU A 105 12.13 2.20 12.80
C GLU A 105 10.68 2.20 13.31
N ALA A 106 9.71 2.22 12.40
CA ALA A 106 8.31 2.16 12.78
C ALA A 106 7.88 0.76 13.28
N SER A 107 6.96 0.76 14.25
CA SER A 107 6.26 -0.45 14.67
C SER A 107 5.60 -1.13 13.47
N PRO A 108 5.60 -2.49 13.39
CA PRO A 108 4.98 -3.22 12.29
C PRO A 108 3.53 -2.82 11.99
N LEU A 109 2.76 -2.43 13.02
CA LEU A 109 1.37 -2.00 12.88
C LEU A 109 1.23 -0.62 12.19
N LEU A 110 2.26 0.23 12.28
CA LEU A 110 2.24 1.60 11.73
C LEU A 110 2.81 1.66 10.32
N ARG A 111 3.62 0.68 9.91
CA ARG A 111 4.26 0.67 8.59
C ARG A 111 3.27 0.89 7.43
N PRO A 112 2.10 0.21 7.37
CA PRO A 112 1.16 0.42 6.28
C PRO A 112 0.56 1.84 6.23
N LEU A 113 0.45 2.51 7.38
CA LEU A 113 -0.04 3.88 7.44
C LEU A 113 1.02 4.87 6.91
N LEU A 114 2.30 4.59 7.20
CA LEU A 114 3.42 5.42 6.76
C LEU A 114 3.70 5.30 5.25
N THR A 115 3.16 4.29 4.56
CA THR A 115 3.24 4.20 3.09
C THR A 115 2.16 5.03 2.38
N LEU A 116 1.08 5.43 3.06
CA LEU A 116 -0.02 6.18 2.44
C LEU A 116 0.41 7.51 1.79
N PRO A 117 1.27 8.35 2.41
CA PRO A 117 1.70 9.60 1.78
C PRO A 117 2.52 9.39 0.50
N ALA A 118 3.22 8.25 0.39
CA ALA A 118 3.95 7.90 -0.82
C ALA A 118 2.99 7.57 -1.97
N VAL A 119 1.94 6.80 -1.69
CA VAL A 119 0.89 6.45 -2.65
C VAL A 119 0.01 7.65 -3.01
N ALA A 120 -0.19 8.58 -2.07
CA ALA A 120 -1.00 9.78 -2.29
C ALA A 120 -0.29 10.89 -3.08
N GLY A 121 0.92 10.64 -3.61
CA GLY A 121 1.62 11.57 -4.50
C GLY A 121 2.38 12.69 -3.79
N GLY A 122 2.94 12.44 -2.61
CA GLY A 122 3.77 13.42 -1.89
C GLY A 122 5.10 13.75 -2.58
N ASN A 123 6.19 13.12 -2.14
CA ASN A 123 7.50 13.33 -2.75
C ASN A 123 7.60 12.51 -4.05
N ALA A 124 7.83 13.17 -5.20
CA ALA A 124 7.85 12.54 -6.52
C ALA A 124 8.80 11.33 -6.63
N VAL A 125 9.96 11.36 -5.96
CA VAL A 125 10.93 10.24 -5.98
C VAL A 125 10.39 9.04 -5.21
N ILE A 126 9.72 9.30 -4.09
CA ILE A 126 9.15 8.28 -3.22
C ILE A 126 7.86 7.72 -3.83
N ALA A 127 7.09 8.56 -4.52
CA ALA A 127 5.88 8.20 -5.25
C ALA A 127 6.19 7.28 -6.45
N ASP A 128 7.22 7.58 -7.24
CA ASP A 128 7.64 6.73 -8.37
C ASP A 128 7.98 5.29 -7.93
N VAL A 129 8.65 5.15 -6.77
CA VAL A 129 8.90 3.82 -6.17
C VAL A 129 7.61 3.17 -5.68
N ALA A 130 6.66 3.96 -5.13
CA ALA A 130 5.38 3.43 -4.68
C ALA A 130 4.53 2.93 -5.85
N ASP A 131 4.50 3.67 -6.96
CA ASP A 131 3.81 3.28 -8.19
C ASP A 131 4.41 2.01 -8.78
N SER A 132 5.74 1.93 -8.84
CA SER A 132 6.46 0.74 -9.28
C SER A 132 6.19 -0.47 -8.37
N ALA A 133 6.20 -0.28 -7.05
CA ALA A 133 5.89 -1.32 -6.09
C ALA A 133 4.42 -1.77 -6.18
N LEU A 134 3.48 -0.85 -6.40
CA LEU A 134 2.08 -1.17 -6.61
C LEU A 134 1.87 -1.99 -7.88
N ALA A 135 2.55 -1.63 -8.97
CA ALA A 135 2.49 -2.36 -10.23
C ALA A 135 3.09 -3.78 -10.13
N GLY A 136 4.12 -3.97 -9.30
CA GLY A 136 4.76 -5.26 -9.05
C GLY A 136 4.13 -6.10 -7.94
N TYR A 137 3.26 -5.52 -7.11
CA TYR A 137 2.71 -6.20 -5.94
C TYR A 137 1.71 -7.29 -6.33
N THR A 138 1.93 -8.51 -5.84
CA THR A 138 1.01 -9.63 -5.99
C THR A 138 0.19 -9.80 -4.71
N PRO A 139 -1.13 -9.51 -4.74
CA PRO A 139 -1.95 -9.63 -3.53
C PRO A 139 -2.11 -11.10 -3.12
N ARG A 140 -2.07 -11.38 -1.80
CA ARG A 140 -2.27 -12.72 -1.23
C ARG A 140 -3.71 -13.20 -1.39
N LEU A 141 -4.67 -12.28 -1.31
CA LEU A 141 -6.06 -12.56 -1.64
C LEU A 141 -6.29 -12.22 -3.11
N PRO A 142 -6.56 -13.20 -3.99
CA PRO A 142 -6.85 -12.95 -5.39
C PRO A 142 -8.24 -12.29 -5.51
N LEU A 143 -8.25 -10.96 -5.50
CA LEU A 143 -9.46 -10.16 -5.72
C LEU A 143 -9.76 -10.08 -7.22
N SER A 144 -10.05 -11.22 -7.84
CA SER A 144 -10.50 -11.25 -9.23
C SER A 144 -11.97 -10.83 -9.34
N LEU A 145 -12.35 -10.23 -10.47
CA LEU A 145 -13.74 -9.83 -10.70
C LEU A 145 -14.73 -11.02 -10.56
N PRO A 146 -14.43 -12.23 -11.06
CA PRO A 146 -15.28 -13.40 -10.82
C PRO A 146 -15.38 -13.74 -9.33
N ALA A 147 -14.25 -13.77 -8.60
CA ALA A 147 -14.26 -14.09 -7.18
C ALA A 147 -15.10 -13.08 -6.37
N LEU A 148 -15.00 -11.79 -6.71
CA LEU A 148 -15.82 -10.74 -6.12
C LEU A 148 -17.31 -10.94 -6.46
N ALA A 149 -17.65 -11.22 -7.72
CA ALA A 149 -19.03 -11.43 -8.14
C ALA A 149 -19.68 -12.62 -7.42
N TYR A 150 -19.01 -13.77 -7.39
CA TYR A 150 -19.51 -14.96 -6.69
C TYR A 150 -19.54 -14.77 -5.17
N GLY A 151 -18.51 -14.13 -4.60
CA GLY A 151 -18.45 -13.82 -3.18
C GLY A 151 -19.58 -12.89 -2.73
N LEU A 152 -19.86 -11.84 -3.49
CA LEU A 152 -20.98 -10.93 -3.24
C LEU A 152 -22.32 -11.64 -3.39
N ALA A 153 -22.52 -12.40 -4.48
CA ALA A 153 -23.75 -13.16 -4.68
C ALA A 153 -24.04 -14.13 -3.52
N GLY A 154 -23.02 -14.88 -3.08
CA GLY A 154 -23.11 -15.76 -1.92
C GLY A 154 -23.42 -15.00 -0.62
N LEU A 155 -22.81 -13.83 -0.41
CA LEU A 155 -23.10 -12.96 0.74
C LEU A 155 -24.56 -12.48 0.73
N PHE A 156 -25.06 -11.95 -0.38
CA PHE A 156 -26.45 -11.48 -0.49
C PHE A 156 -27.44 -12.62 -0.22
N LEU A 157 -27.21 -13.79 -0.83
CA LEU A 157 -28.05 -14.98 -0.63
C LEU A 157 -28.00 -15.47 0.82
N GLY A 158 -26.82 -15.54 1.43
CA GLY A 158 -26.64 -15.96 2.81
C GLY A 158 -27.34 -15.03 3.81
N VAL A 159 -27.19 -13.72 3.64
CA VAL A 159 -27.88 -12.71 4.48
C VAL A 159 -29.40 -12.79 4.30
N LEU A 160 -29.87 -13.01 3.06
CA LEU A 160 -31.30 -13.19 2.78
C LEU A 160 -31.87 -14.43 3.51
N LEU A 161 -31.18 -15.56 3.40
CA LEU A 161 -31.56 -16.80 4.06
C LEU A 161 -31.55 -16.63 5.59
N ALA A 162 -30.53 -15.98 6.15
CA ALA A 162 -30.46 -15.71 7.58
C ALA A 162 -31.63 -14.84 8.08
N GLU A 163 -31.94 -13.73 7.40
CA GLU A 163 -33.09 -12.88 7.74
C GLU A 163 -34.43 -13.62 7.60
N ALA A 164 -34.57 -14.48 6.57
CA ALA A 164 -35.77 -15.29 6.39
C ALA A 164 -35.96 -16.30 7.53
N LEU A 165 -34.89 -17.00 7.92
CA LEU A 165 -34.90 -17.95 9.04
C LEU A 165 -35.21 -17.26 10.37
N VAL A 166 -34.58 -16.11 10.64
CA VAL A 166 -34.84 -15.31 11.85
C VAL A 166 -36.29 -14.79 11.86
N SER A 167 -36.82 -14.37 10.73
CA SER A 167 -38.21 -13.91 10.62
C SER A 167 -39.21 -15.05 10.87
N LEU A 168 -38.93 -16.24 10.35
CA LEU A 168 -39.74 -17.43 10.57
C LEU A 168 -39.69 -17.89 12.03
N ALA A 169 -38.51 -17.90 12.64
CA ALA A 169 -38.31 -18.26 14.05
C ALA A 169 -39.01 -17.30 15.02
N ARG A 170 -39.29 -16.06 14.61
CA ARG A 170 -40.02 -15.06 15.40
C ARG A 170 -41.55 -15.15 15.29
N MET A 171 -42.10 -16.02 14.44
CA MET A 171 -43.56 -16.17 14.27
C MET A 171 -44.34 -16.86 15.41
N PRO A 172 -43.81 -17.83 16.20
CA PRO A 172 -44.67 -18.68 17.02
C PRO A 172 -45.26 -18.04 18.30
N PHE A 173 -44.93 -16.80 18.66
CA PHE A 173 -45.45 -16.16 19.89
C PHE A 173 -46.61 -15.17 19.70
N ARG A 174 -47.15 -15.02 18.48
CA ARG A 174 -48.25 -14.07 18.21
C ARG A 174 -49.66 -14.66 18.19
N ARG A 175 -49.81 -15.95 18.52
CA ARG A 175 -51.10 -16.65 18.57
C ARG A 175 -51.33 -17.34 19.92
N ALA A 176 -51.45 -16.52 20.96
CA ALA A 176 -52.16 -16.92 22.17
C ALA A 176 -52.90 -15.69 22.71
N THR A 177 -53.82 -15.16 21.91
CA THR A 177 -54.91 -14.34 22.46
C THR A 177 -55.87 -15.33 23.12
N PRO A 178 -55.94 -15.39 24.47
CA PRO A 178 -56.94 -16.22 25.14
C PRO A 178 -58.32 -15.75 24.72
N ALA A 179 -59.17 -16.69 24.28
CA ALA A 179 -60.54 -16.41 23.89
C ALA A 179 -61.30 -15.74 25.06
N PRO A 180 -62.14 -14.74 24.81
CA PRO A 180 -63.00 -14.18 25.85
C PRO A 180 -63.97 -15.26 26.34
N ARG A 181 -64.00 -15.50 27.65
CA ARG A 181 -64.96 -16.41 28.28
C ARG A 181 -66.38 -15.83 28.13
N PRO A 182 -67.35 -16.57 27.57
CA PRO A 182 -68.74 -16.19 27.67
C PRO A 182 -69.21 -16.40 29.11
N TRP A 183 -69.84 -15.37 29.66
CA TRP A 183 -70.63 -15.40 30.89
C TRP A 183 -72.06 -15.80 30.55
#